data_AF-A0A8T6FTJ5-F1
#
_entry.id   AF-A0A8T6FTJ5-F1
#
_cell.length_a   1.000
_cell.length_b   1.000
_cell.length_c   1.000
_cell.angle_alpha   90.00
_cell.angle_beta   90.00
_cell.angle_gamma   90.00
#
_symmetry.space_group_name_H-M   'P 1'
#
loop_
_entity.id
_entity.type
_entity.pdbx_description
1 polymer ?
#
loop_
_entity_poly.entity_id
_entity_poly.type
_entity_poly.pdbx_seq_one_letter_code
_entity_poly.pdbx_strand_id
1 'polypeptide(L)'
;MAMQPMRRIEAFYPPEQLVTATQGRRLGGWVLDLLVVVATFGVGWLIWFLIVAQRGQTPGKQMLGMYIMREDGSRAGGWYTILREIVVKTLFSIVISVISGVTNGLGTLLWLPAALWCTWDHERQCLWDKVANTYIAHSPGGYRPPTAAELRMQGEEPPAVSGRTTASPASPSGLMDYPRASGTPEDPPATVHSESQGSAADRLRELQRLRDEGLVTPEQYEERRAAILDEL
;
A
#
# COMPACT_ATOMS: atom_id res chain seq x y z
N MET A 1 19.29 16.83 -7.62
CA MET A 1 18.05 16.18 -8.10
C MET A 1 17.39 15.58 -6.87
N ALA A 2 16.39 16.25 -6.28
CA ALA A 2 15.75 15.74 -5.07
C ALA A 2 15.03 14.43 -5.42
N MET A 3 15.45 13.33 -4.80
CA MET A 3 14.79 12.04 -4.87
C MET A 3 13.35 12.28 -4.39
N GLN A 4 12.39 12.33 -5.32
CA GLN A 4 10.99 12.44 -4.90
C GLN A 4 10.72 11.24 -3.99
N PRO A 5 10.02 11.43 -2.84
CA PRO A 5 9.66 10.31 -2.00
C PRO A 5 8.93 9.30 -2.88
N MET A 6 9.56 8.14 -3.09
CA MET A 6 9.07 7.09 -3.98
C MET A 6 7.62 6.82 -3.60
N ARG A 7 6.68 7.08 -4.51
CA ARG A 7 5.27 6.89 -4.17
C ARG A 7 5.06 5.41 -3.96
N ARG A 8 4.27 5.04 -2.94
CA ARG A 8 4.07 3.63 -2.53
C ARG A 8 3.79 2.66 -3.68
N ILE A 9 3.10 3.06 -4.76
CA ILE A 9 2.84 2.22 -5.94
C ILE A 9 4.07 2.01 -6.82
N GLU A 10 4.85 3.07 -7.03
CA GLU A 10 6.03 3.06 -7.90
C GLU A 10 7.16 2.20 -7.30
N ALA A 11 7.05 1.85 -6.02
CA ALA A 11 7.90 0.86 -5.36
C ALA A 11 7.52 -0.60 -5.71
N PHE A 12 6.27 -0.85 -6.12
CA PHE A 12 5.76 -2.20 -6.40
C PHE A 12 5.59 -2.48 -7.89
N TYR A 13 5.28 -1.46 -8.67
CA TYR A 13 4.99 -1.58 -10.09
C TYR A 13 5.73 -0.51 -10.88
N PRO A 14 6.18 -0.85 -12.09
CA PRO A 14 6.83 0.14 -12.93
C PRO A 14 5.78 1.15 -13.46
N PRO A 15 6.20 2.39 -13.73
CA PRO A 15 5.28 3.51 -14.00
C PRO A 15 4.45 3.32 -15.29
N GLU A 16 4.90 2.51 -16.23
CA GLU A 16 4.14 2.15 -17.42
C GLU A 16 2.90 1.29 -17.10
N GLN A 17 2.93 0.52 -16.01
CA GLN A 17 1.83 -0.35 -15.59
C GLN A 17 0.88 0.38 -14.64
N LEU A 18 1.41 0.94 -13.55
CA LEU A 18 0.63 1.59 -12.50
C LEU A 18 1.31 2.84 -11.97
N VAL A 19 0.53 3.90 -11.86
CA VAL A 19 0.97 5.20 -11.33
C VAL A 19 -0.03 5.66 -10.28
N THR A 20 0.42 6.36 -9.24
CA THR A 20 -0.51 6.96 -8.29
C THR A 20 -1.47 7.92 -8.98
N ALA A 21 -2.77 7.69 -8.82
CA ALA A 21 -3.80 8.49 -9.47
C ALA A 21 -3.67 9.98 -9.07
N THR A 22 -3.66 10.86 -10.06
CA THR A 22 -3.67 12.31 -9.87
C THR A 22 -4.96 12.76 -9.18
N GLN A 23 -4.90 13.89 -8.46
CA GLN A 23 -6.07 14.49 -7.80
C GLN A 23 -7.24 14.71 -8.77
N GLY A 24 -6.97 15.21 -9.99
CA GLY A 24 -7.99 15.43 -11.01
C GLY A 24 -8.74 14.15 -11.44
N ARG A 25 -8.02 13.03 -11.63
CA ARG A 25 -8.65 11.73 -11.91
C ARG A 25 -9.49 11.22 -10.75
N ARG A 26 -9.04 11.42 -9.50
CA ARG A 26 -9.80 11.01 -8.31
C ARG A 26 -11.10 11.82 -8.18
N LEU A 27 -11.02 13.14 -8.37
CA LEU A 27 -12.19 14.02 -8.43
C LEU A 27 -13.11 13.63 -9.58
N GLY A 28 -12.57 13.40 -10.76
CA GLY A 28 -13.32 12.93 -11.92
C GLY A 28 -14.06 11.62 -11.64
N GLY A 29 -13.44 10.68 -10.92
CA GLY A 29 -14.07 9.42 -10.53
C GLY A 29 -15.26 9.63 -9.60
N TRP A 30 -15.12 10.56 -8.65
CA TRP A 30 -16.21 10.98 -7.77
C TRP A 30 -17.37 11.63 -8.52
N VAL A 31 -17.06 12.55 -9.44
CA VAL A 31 -18.06 13.22 -10.28
C VAL A 31 -18.76 12.21 -11.18
N LEU A 32 -18.04 11.27 -11.80
CA LEU A 32 -18.61 10.20 -12.60
C LEU A 32 -19.51 9.29 -11.78
N ASP A 33 -19.07 8.85 -10.61
CA ASP A 33 -19.92 8.05 -9.70
C ASP A 33 -21.19 8.81 -9.32
N LEU A 34 -21.09 10.11 -9.01
CA LEU A 34 -22.26 10.96 -8.72
C LEU A 34 -23.21 11.08 -9.92
N LEU A 35 -22.67 11.32 -11.12
CA LEU A 35 -23.46 11.41 -12.34
C LEU A 35 -24.21 10.10 -12.62
N VAL A 36 -23.54 8.96 -12.45
CA VAL A 36 -24.16 7.64 -12.65
C VAL A 36 -25.23 7.39 -11.59
N VAL A 37 -25.00 7.74 -10.32
CA VAL A 37 -26.02 7.64 -9.26
C VAL A 37 -27.25 8.48 -9.61
N VAL A 38 -27.06 9.75 -10.00
CA VAL A 38 -28.17 10.65 -10.33
C VAL A 38 -28.93 10.17 -11.56
N ALA A 39 -28.22 9.78 -12.63
CA ALA A 39 -28.83 9.33 -13.88
C ALA A 39 -29.58 7.99 -13.74
N THR A 40 -29.16 7.13 -12.81
CA THR A 40 -29.75 5.79 -12.61
C THR A 40 -30.62 5.67 -11.37
N PHE A 41 -30.93 6.79 -10.70
CA PHE A 41 -31.60 6.83 -9.39
C PHE A 41 -30.95 5.89 -8.36
N GLY A 42 -29.62 5.75 -8.43
CA GLY A 42 -28.80 4.89 -7.59
C GLY A 42 -28.86 3.39 -7.91
N VAL A 43 -29.95 2.88 -8.48
CA VAL A 43 -30.13 1.44 -8.72
C VAL A 43 -29.14 0.91 -9.75
N GLY A 44 -29.00 1.61 -10.89
CA GLY A 44 -28.04 1.21 -11.93
C GLY A 44 -26.60 1.29 -11.43
N TRP A 45 -26.28 2.33 -10.65
CA TRP A 45 -24.98 2.44 -9.98
C TRP A 45 -24.72 1.24 -9.05
N LEU A 46 -25.70 0.84 -8.24
CA LEU A 46 -25.56 -0.26 -7.28
C LEU A 46 -25.30 -1.60 -7.99
N ILE A 47 -26.07 -1.92 -9.02
CA ILE A 47 -25.90 -3.16 -9.79
C ILE A 47 -24.51 -3.19 -10.44
N TRP A 48 -24.11 -2.09 -11.09
CA TRP A 48 -22.80 -1.97 -11.70
C TRP A 48 -21.70 -2.11 -10.63
N PHE A 49 -21.82 -1.40 -9.50
CA PHE A 49 -20.89 -1.46 -8.39
C PHE A 49 -20.66 -2.89 -7.90
N LEU A 50 -21.72 -3.68 -7.69
CA LEU A 50 -21.57 -5.08 -7.24
C LEU A 50 -20.75 -5.93 -8.21
N ILE A 51 -20.89 -5.69 -9.51
CA ILE A 51 -20.13 -6.39 -10.56
C ILE A 51 -18.65 -5.95 -10.55
N VAL A 52 -18.38 -4.65 -10.43
CA VAL A 52 -17.00 -4.12 -10.54
C VAL A 52 -16.24 -4.11 -9.23
N ALA A 53 -16.93 -4.22 -8.09
CA ALA A 53 -16.27 -4.26 -6.79
C ALA A 53 -15.33 -5.46 -6.68
N GLN A 54 -15.68 -6.60 -7.29
CA GLN A 54 -14.80 -7.78 -7.42
C GLN A 54 -13.46 -7.46 -8.10
N ARG A 55 -13.41 -6.41 -8.92
CA ARG A 55 -12.23 -5.92 -9.63
C ARG A 55 -11.54 -4.75 -8.90
N GLY A 56 -11.93 -4.45 -7.66
CA GLY A 56 -11.36 -3.36 -6.86
C GLY A 56 -11.73 -1.95 -7.35
N GLN A 57 -12.93 -1.79 -7.92
CA GLN A 57 -13.34 -0.57 -8.62
C GLN A 57 -14.76 -0.12 -8.26
N THR A 58 -15.05 1.15 -8.50
CA THR A 58 -16.42 1.72 -8.60
C THR A 58 -16.70 2.06 -10.06
N PRO A 59 -17.97 2.21 -10.49
CA PRO A 59 -18.30 2.56 -11.87
C PRO A 59 -17.50 3.75 -12.42
N GLY A 60 -17.40 4.85 -11.67
CA GLY A 60 -16.60 6.01 -12.06
C GLY A 60 -15.09 5.75 -12.10
N LYS A 61 -14.56 4.95 -11.16
CA LYS A 61 -13.14 4.55 -11.19
C LYS A 61 -12.82 3.64 -12.37
N GLN A 62 -13.76 2.77 -12.76
CA GLN A 62 -13.61 1.89 -13.92
C GLN A 62 -13.53 2.68 -15.22
N MET A 63 -14.39 3.67 -15.39
CA MET A 63 -14.35 4.55 -16.56
C MET A 63 -13.04 5.33 -16.68
N LEU A 64 -12.35 5.55 -15.56
CA LEU A 64 -11.06 6.26 -15.51
C LEU A 64 -9.84 5.33 -15.40
N GLY A 65 -10.01 4.02 -15.51
CA GLY A 65 -8.89 3.06 -15.41
C GLY A 65 -8.18 3.08 -14.06
N MET A 66 -8.91 3.37 -12.99
CA MET A 66 -8.38 3.47 -11.64
C MET A 66 -8.72 2.24 -10.82
N TYR A 67 -7.79 1.79 -9.99
CA TYR A 67 -7.90 0.62 -9.15
C TYR A 67 -7.62 0.96 -7.69
N ILE A 68 -8.36 0.34 -6.79
CA ILE A 68 -8.12 0.42 -5.35
C ILE A 68 -7.06 -0.64 -5.01
N MET A 69 -5.92 -0.18 -4.48
CA MET A 69 -4.86 -1.02 -3.96
C MET A 69 -4.76 -0.91 -2.44
N ARG A 70 -4.28 -1.98 -1.83
CA ARG A 70 -3.96 -2.07 -0.41
C ARG A 70 -2.50 -1.65 -0.19
N GLU A 71 -2.11 -1.47 1.07
CA GLU A 71 -0.71 -1.15 1.40
C GLU A 71 0.28 -2.18 0.86
N ASP A 72 -0.09 -3.47 0.87
CA ASP A 72 0.69 -4.63 0.39
C ASP A 72 0.87 -4.70 -1.13
N GLY A 73 0.69 -3.59 -1.86
CA GLY A 73 0.78 -3.53 -3.32
C GLY A 73 -0.34 -4.28 -4.06
N SER A 74 -1.08 -5.15 -3.39
CA SER A 74 -2.09 -5.98 -4.03
C SER A 74 -3.39 -5.22 -4.23
N ARG A 75 -4.13 -5.62 -5.27
CA ARG A 75 -5.45 -5.07 -5.51
C ARG A 75 -6.42 -5.45 -4.41
N ALA A 76 -7.27 -4.50 -4.01
CA ALA A 76 -8.37 -4.75 -3.10
C ALA A 76 -9.35 -5.79 -3.67
N GLY A 77 -9.62 -6.83 -2.89
CA GLY A 77 -10.60 -7.86 -3.25
C GLY A 77 -12.04 -7.34 -3.22
N GLY A 78 -12.97 -8.14 -3.79
CA GLY A 78 -14.39 -7.79 -3.88
C GLY A 78 -15.04 -7.43 -2.56
N TRP A 79 -14.99 -8.34 -1.60
CA TRP A 79 -15.61 -8.15 -0.29
C TRP A 79 -15.05 -6.93 0.45
N TYR A 80 -13.73 -6.75 0.39
CA TYR A 80 -13.06 -5.61 1.01
C TYR A 80 -13.48 -4.28 0.34
N THR A 81 -13.61 -4.26 -0.99
CA THR A 81 -14.09 -3.09 -1.74
C THR A 81 -15.53 -2.74 -1.40
N ILE A 82 -16.41 -3.75 -1.32
CA ILE A 82 -17.82 -3.57 -0.93
C ILE A 82 -17.92 -3.03 0.49
N LEU A 83 -17.29 -3.72 1.45
CA LEU A 83 -17.35 -3.33 2.86
C LEU A 83 -16.81 -1.92 3.05
N ARG A 84 -15.66 -1.61 2.45
CA ARG A 84 -15.07 -0.29 2.50
C ARG A 84 -16.01 0.78 1.94
N GLU A 85 -16.55 0.57 0.74
CA GLU A 85 -17.39 1.58 0.09
C GLU A 85 -18.73 1.77 0.83
N ILE A 86 -19.36 0.68 1.29
CA ILE A 86 -20.61 0.72 2.05
C ILE A 86 -20.40 1.31 3.44
N VAL A 87 -19.39 0.86 4.19
CA VAL A 87 -19.12 1.35 5.56
C VAL A 87 -18.71 2.82 5.51
N VAL A 88 -17.82 3.21 4.60
CA VAL A 88 -17.40 4.61 4.46
C VAL A 88 -18.58 5.48 4.07
N LYS A 89 -19.37 5.11 3.05
CA LYS A 89 -20.53 5.92 2.63
C LYS A 89 -21.63 5.94 3.68
N THR A 90 -21.93 4.82 4.33
CA THR A 90 -23.01 4.72 5.33
C THR A 90 -22.65 5.48 6.60
N LEU A 91 -21.44 5.29 7.14
CA LEU A 91 -21.00 6.03 8.32
C LEU A 91 -20.95 7.53 8.03
N PHE A 92 -20.49 7.92 6.85
CA PHE A 92 -20.43 9.33 6.47
C PHE A 92 -21.84 9.92 6.29
N SER A 93 -22.75 9.22 5.61
CA SER A 93 -24.17 9.62 5.50
C SER A 93 -24.84 9.75 6.86
N ILE A 94 -24.59 8.84 7.80
CA ILE A 94 -25.12 8.92 9.17
C ILE A 94 -24.55 10.14 9.90
N VAL A 95 -23.23 10.33 9.88
CA VAL A 95 -22.58 11.49 10.52
C VAL A 95 -23.11 12.80 9.94
N ILE A 96 -23.22 12.92 8.62
CA ILE A 96 -23.78 14.09 7.95
C ILE A 96 -25.25 14.27 8.33
N SER A 97 -26.05 13.20 8.38
CA SER A 97 -27.47 13.27 8.72
C SER A 97 -27.68 13.73 10.17
N VAL A 98 -26.85 13.25 11.11
CA VAL A 98 -26.90 13.67 12.52
C VAL A 98 -26.49 15.15 12.65
N ILE A 99 -25.38 15.55 12.04
CA ILE A 99 -24.93 16.95 12.07
C ILE A 99 -25.95 17.86 11.36
N SER A 100 -26.51 17.43 10.22
CA SER A 100 -27.54 18.20 9.51
C SER A 100 -28.83 18.31 10.32
N GLY A 101 -29.22 17.27 11.06
CA GLY A 101 -30.36 17.32 11.97
C GLY A 101 -30.16 18.30 13.13
N VAL A 102 -28.97 18.36 13.71
CA VAL A 102 -28.64 19.27 14.81
C VAL A 102 -28.44 20.72 14.34
N THR A 103 -27.94 20.91 13.11
CA THR A 103 -27.57 22.23 12.57
C THR A 103 -28.61 22.80 11.60
N ASN A 104 -29.84 22.27 11.57
CA ASN A 104 -30.90 22.67 10.62
C ASN A 104 -30.43 22.69 9.15
N GLY A 105 -29.69 21.67 8.73
CA GLY A 105 -29.19 21.52 7.36
C GLY A 105 -27.78 22.06 7.10
N LEU A 106 -27.19 22.87 7.99
CA LEU A 106 -25.81 23.37 7.82
C LEU A 106 -24.75 22.25 7.80
N GLY A 107 -25.05 21.08 8.36
CA GLY A 107 -24.18 19.91 8.30
C GLY A 107 -23.86 19.44 6.87
N THR A 108 -24.74 19.73 5.90
CA THR A 108 -24.50 19.44 4.49
C THR A 108 -23.40 20.32 3.88
N LEU A 109 -23.17 21.54 4.41
CA LEU A 109 -22.07 22.42 3.96
C LEU A 109 -20.69 21.94 4.43
N LEU A 110 -20.61 21.24 5.57
CA LEU A 110 -19.36 20.63 6.06
C LEU A 110 -18.94 19.37 5.29
N TRP A 111 -19.83 18.83 4.45
CA TRP A 111 -19.55 17.69 3.58
C TRP A 111 -18.50 18.01 2.52
N LEU A 112 -18.57 19.22 1.93
CA LEU A 112 -17.70 19.61 0.84
C LEU A 112 -16.23 19.65 1.26
N PRO A 113 -15.81 20.32 2.36
CA PRO A 113 -14.42 20.32 2.79
C PRO A 113 -13.87 18.92 3.11
N ALA A 114 -14.69 18.04 3.71
CA ALA A 114 -14.29 16.66 4.04
C ALA A 114 -14.13 15.79 2.78
N ALA A 115 -15.02 15.94 1.79
CA ALA A 115 -14.89 15.29 0.49
C ALA A 115 -13.71 15.85 -0.32
N LEU A 116 -13.45 17.15 -0.20
CA LEU A 116 -12.35 17.85 -0.87
C LEU A 116 -11.00 17.66 -0.16
N TRP A 117 -10.93 16.98 0.99
CA TRP A 117 -9.67 16.71 1.69
C TRP A 117 -8.62 16.05 0.77
N CYS A 118 -9.08 15.21 -0.17
CA CYS A 118 -8.21 14.56 -1.16
C CYS A 118 -7.49 15.54 -2.11
N THR A 119 -7.98 16.77 -2.29
CA THR A 119 -7.35 17.76 -3.17
C THR A 119 -6.20 18.51 -2.50
N TRP A 120 -6.09 18.47 -1.17
CA TRP A 120 -5.00 19.12 -0.42
C TRP A 120 -3.99 18.13 0.18
N ASP A 121 -4.34 16.85 0.33
CA ASP A 121 -3.45 15.85 0.94
C ASP A 121 -2.22 15.53 0.07
N HIS A 122 -1.03 15.58 0.67
CA HIS A 122 0.25 15.37 0.00
C HIS A 122 0.41 13.94 -0.55
N GLU A 123 -0.20 12.95 0.12
CA GLU A 123 -0.22 11.55 -0.35
C GLU A 123 -1.33 11.27 -1.37
N ARG A 124 -2.13 12.29 -1.73
CA ARG A 124 -3.28 12.19 -2.64
C ARG A 124 -4.30 11.16 -2.17
N GLN A 125 -4.41 10.93 -0.86
CA GLN A 125 -5.34 10.00 -0.26
C GLN A 125 -6.56 10.76 0.27
N CYS A 126 -7.75 10.20 0.05
CA CYS A 126 -8.92 10.70 0.76
C CYS A 126 -8.85 10.35 2.25
N LEU A 127 -9.58 11.06 3.12
CA LEU A 127 -9.63 10.72 4.55
C LEU A 127 -10.03 9.24 4.79
N TRP A 128 -10.97 8.75 4.00
CA TRP A 128 -11.40 7.35 4.02
C TRP A 128 -10.45 6.36 3.33
N ASP A 129 -9.51 6.84 2.51
CA ASP A 129 -8.40 6.03 2.00
C ASP A 129 -7.40 5.76 3.12
N LYS A 130 -7.11 6.77 3.96
CA LYS A 130 -6.26 6.65 5.14
C LYS A 130 -6.85 5.73 6.20
N VAL A 131 -8.13 5.90 6.54
CA VAL A 131 -8.83 5.03 7.50
C VAL A 131 -8.83 3.58 7.02
N ALA A 132 -8.95 3.36 5.71
CA ALA A 132 -8.93 2.01 5.15
C ALA A 132 -7.51 1.47 4.88
N ASN A 133 -6.43 2.25 5.04
CA ASN A 133 -5.09 1.85 4.59
C ASN A 133 -5.08 1.38 3.12
N THR A 134 -5.61 2.24 2.24
CA THR A 134 -5.72 1.98 0.81
C THR A 134 -5.27 3.19 0.03
N TYR A 135 -4.96 2.98 -1.24
CA TYR A 135 -4.67 4.05 -2.17
C TYR A 135 -5.21 3.71 -3.56
N ILE A 136 -5.29 4.71 -4.44
CA ILE A 136 -5.80 4.56 -5.80
C ILE A 136 -4.64 4.68 -6.77
N ALA A 137 -4.45 3.62 -7.56
CA ALA A 137 -3.56 3.63 -8.71
C ALA A 137 -4.36 3.83 -9.99
N HIS A 138 -3.73 4.44 -10.99
CA HIS A 138 -4.20 4.55 -12.35
C HIS A 138 -3.35 3.65 -13.24
N SER A 139 -3.97 2.90 -14.15
CA SER A 139 -3.26 2.11 -15.14
C SER A 139 -3.32 2.77 -16.53
N PRO A 140 -2.22 3.36 -17.02
CA PRO A 140 -2.19 3.95 -18.36
C PRO A 140 -2.32 2.90 -19.47
N GLY A 141 -1.69 1.74 -19.29
CA GLY A 141 -1.69 0.64 -20.28
C GLY A 141 -2.85 -0.35 -20.14
N GLY A 142 -3.83 -0.10 -19.27
CA GLY A 142 -4.93 -1.04 -19.00
C GLY A 142 -4.51 -2.30 -18.26
N TYR A 143 -3.32 -2.31 -17.67
CA TYR A 143 -2.83 -3.37 -16.79
C TYR A 143 -3.77 -3.55 -15.60
N ARG A 144 -4.13 -4.80 -15.32
CA ARG A 144 -5.01 -5.19 -14.23
C ARG A 144 -4.16 -5.78 -13.10
N PRO A 145 -3.96 -5.06 -11.98
CA PRO A 145 -3.18 -5.59 -10.87
C PRO A 145 -3.84 -6.84 -10.28
N PRO A 146 -3.04 -7.83 -9.88
CA PRO A 146 -3.54 -9.03 -9.25
C PRO A 146 -3.99 -8.74 -7.81
N THR A 147 -5.04 -9.44 -7.39
CA THR A 147 -5.50 -9.46 -6.00
C THR A 147 -4.58 -10.35 -5.17
N ALA A 148 -4.43 -10.11 -3.86
CA ALA A 148 -3.63 -11.00 -2.99
C ALA A 148 -4.09 -12.48 -3.02
N ALA A 149 -5.35 -12.75 -3.33
CA ALA A 149 -5.83 -14.12 -3.54
C ALA A 149 -5.33 -14.71 -4.87
N GLU A 150 -5.27 -13.90 -5.93
CA GLU A 150 -4.78 -14.32 -7.25
C GLU A 150 -3.27 -14.62 -7.19
N LEU A 151 -2.48 -13.77 -6.51
CA LEU A 151 -1.05 -14.00 -6.27
C LEU A 151 -0.79 -15.31 -5.50
N ARG A 152 -1.55 -15.55 -4.43
CA ARG A 152 -1.46 -16.80 -3.66
C ARG A 152 -1.81 -18.04 -4.49
N MET A 153 -2.78 -17.94 -5.41
CA MET A 153 -3.10 -19.05 -6.33
C MET A 153 -1.97 -19.32 -7.32
N GLN A 154 -1.18 -18.30 -7.66
CA GLN A 154 -0.01 -18.41 -8.54
C GLN A 154 1.24 -18.88 -7.80
N GLY A 155 1.17 -19.08 -6.47
CA GLY A 155 2.33 -19.40 -5.64
C GLY A 155 3.25 -18.21 -5.39
N GLU A 156 2.82 -17.00 -5.75
CA GLU A 156 3.55 -15.75 -5.52
C GLU A 156 3.08 -15.12 -4.20
N GLU A 157 4.03 -14.68 -3.38
CA GLU A 157 3.69 -13.89 -2.20
C GLU A 157 3.32 -12.46 -2.61
N PRO A 158 2.27 -11.87 -2.00
CA PRO A 158 1.92 -10.49 -2.28
C PRO A 158 3.08 -9.57 -1.93
N PRO A 159 3.32 -8.50 -2.72
CA PRO A 159 4.45 -7.62 -2.53
C PRO A 159 4.39 -6.95 -1.14
N ALA A 160 5.13 -7.51 -0.18
CA ALA A 160 5.13 -7.02 1.18
C ALA A 160 5.80 -5.64 1.25
N VAL A 161 5.11 -4.66 1.84
CA VAL A 161 5.77 -3.44 2.31
C VAL A 161 6.86 -3.87 3.30
N SER A 162 8.12 -3.68 2.93
CA SER A 162 9.22 -3.72 3.89
C SER A 162 8.89 -2.72 5.00
N GLY A 163 8.48 -3.23 6.18
CA GLY A 163 8.15 -2.39 7.33
C GLY A 163 7.00 -2.82 8.25
N ARG A 164 6.25 -3.89 7.98
CA ARG A 164 5.31 -4.43 9.00
C ARG A 164 5.29 -5.95 9.01
N THR A 165 6.11 -6.53 9.89
CA THR A 165 5.98 -7.90 10.36
C THR A 165 4.61 -8.08 11.02
N THR A 166 3.56 -8.32 10.24
CA THR A 166 2.40 -9.03 10.76
C THR A 166 2.77 -10.50 10.73
N ALA A 167 3.42 -10.96 11.81
CA ALA A 167 3.46 -12.38 12.13
C ALA A 167 2.00 -12.86 12.13
N SER A 168 1.66 -13.67 11.13
CA SER A 168 0.44 -14.46 11.10
C SER A 168 0.38 -15.29 12.39
N PRO A 169 -0.70 -15.25 13.20
CA PRO A 169 -0.81 -16.15 14.33
C PRO A 169 -1.18 -17.52 13.77
N ALA A 170 -0.15 -18.26 13.35
CA ALA A 170 -0.28 -19.70 13.20
C ALA A 170 -0.58 -20.25 14.60
N SER A 171 -1.78 -20.80 14.74
CA SER A 171 -2.17 -21.66 15.85
C SER A 171 -1.12 -22.77 16.03
N PRO A 172 -0.74 -23.06 17.29
CA PRO A 172 -0.59 -24.46 17.65
C PRO A 172 -1.30 -24.73 18.98
N SER A 173 -2.39 -25.48 18.89
CA SER A 173 -2.82 -26.34 19.99
C SER A 173 -1.69 -27.32 20.28
N GLY A 174 -0.98 -27.10 21.39
CA GLY A 174 0.15 -27.90 21.83
C GLY A 174 0.35 -27.71 23.32
N LEU A 175 -0.47 -28.42 24.08
CA LEU A 175 -0.33 -28.67 25.52
C LEU A 175 1.12 -29.09 25.84
N MET A 176 1.90 -28.24 26.52
CA MET A 176 3.15 -28.67 27.15
C MET A 176 3.40 -27.88 28.44
N ASP A 177 3.71 -28.68 29.45
CA ASP A 177 3.79 -28.44 30.88
C ASP A 177 4.87 -27.41 31.26
N TYR A 178 4.56 -26.47 32.16
CA TYR A 178 5.56 -25.58 32.76
C TYR A 178 5.88 -26.03 34.19
N PRO A 179 7.13 -26.45 34.50
CA PRO A 179 7.58 -26.52 35.87
C PRO A 179 7.96 -25.11 36.36
N ARG A 180 7.26 -24.70 37.41
CA ARG A 180 7.55 -23.51 38.23
C ARG A 180 8.89 -23.71 38.96
N ALA A 181 9.87 -22.85 38.71
CA ALA A 181 11.02 -22.68 39.59
C ALA A 181 11.31 -21.20 39.83
N SER A 182 11.21 -20.84 41.10
CA SER A 182 11.50 -19.56 41.73
C SER A 182 13.01 -19.29 41.82
N GLY A 183 13.44 -18.08 41.46
CA GLY A 183 14.80 -17.57 41.73
C GLY A 183 14.87 -16.06 41.46
N THR A 184 15.22 -15.31 42.50
CA THR A 184 15.44 -13.85 42.57
C THR A 184 16.81 -13.44 41.95
N PRO A 185 17.13 -12.13 41.83
CA PRO A 185 17.91 -11.57 40.73
C PRO A 185 19.42 -11.45 41.04
N GLU A 186 20.27 -11.87 40.11
CA GLU A 186 21.72 -11.59 40.13
C GLU A 186 22.26 -11.33 38.72
N ASP A 187 22.93 -10.17 38.61
CA ASP A 187 23.91 -9.66 37.64
C ASP A 187 23.72 -9.73 36.11
N PRO A 188 24.08 -8.64 35.39
CA PRO A 188 24.09 -8.62 33.93
C PRO A 188 25.40 -9.19 33.38
N PRO A 189 25.38 -10.10 32.39
CA PRO A 189 26.58 -10.38 31.62
C PRO A 189 26.48 -9.80 30.20
N ALA A 190 27.53 -9.06 29.88
CA ALA A 190 28.28 -9.12 28.63
C ALA A 190 27.60 -8.68 27.32
N THR A 191 28.05 -7.51 26.86
CA THR A 191 28.62 -7.29 25.53
C THR A 191 28.65 -8.52 24.60
N VAL A 192 27.82 -8.49 23.55
CA VAL A 192 27.99 -9.35 22.38
C VAL A 192 28.78 -8.56 21.34
N HIS A 193 30.06 -8.89 21.22
CA HIS A 193 30.89 -8.59 20.06
C HIS A 193 30.49 -9.48 18.87
N SER A 194 30.39 -8.87 17.66
CA SER A 194 30.99 -9.28 16.35
C SER A 194 30.90 -10.77 15.90
N GLU A 195 30.71 -11.22 14.65
CA GLU A 195 31.05 -10.78 13.29
C GLU A 195 30.26 -11.61 12.24
N SER A 196 30.09 -11.08 11.03
CA SER A 196 30.51 -11.76 9.78
C SER A 196 30.27 -10.83 8.57
N GLN A 197 31.08 -9.78 8.48
CA GLN A 197 31.39 -9.20 7.17
C GLN A 197 32.53 -10.07 6.61
N GLY A 198 32.34 -10.67 5.43
CA GLY A 198 33.36 -11.53 4.81
C GLY A 198 34.74 -10.86 4.76
N SER A 199 35.77 -11.69 4.82
CA SER A 199 37.18 -11.29 4.74
C SER A 199 37.38 -10.28 3.61
N ALA A 200 38.29 -9.32 3.75
CA ALA A 200 38.59 -8.34 2.69
C ALA A 200 38.89 -9.03 1.34
N ALA A 201 39.46 -10.24 1.38
CA ALA A 201 39.66 -11.09 0.20
C ALA A 201 38.34 -11.50 -0.50
N ASP A 202 37.28 -11.79 0.26
CA ASP A 202 35.96 -12.14 -0.30
C ASP A 202 35.26 -10.91 -0.90
N ARG A 203 35.43 -9.72 -0.29
CA ARG A 203 34.91 -8.47 -0.83
C ARG A 203 35.59 -8.10 -2.16
N LEU A 204 36.90 -8.34 -2.29
CA LEU A 204 37.63 -8.15 -3.54
C LEU A 204 37.18 -9.11 -4.65
N ARG A 205 36.89 -10.38 -4.30
CA ARG A 205 36.35 -11.37 -5.26
C ARG A 205 34.97 -10.96 -5.77
N GLU A 206 34.11 -10.46 -4.90
CA GLU A 206 32.78 -9.99 -5.29
C GLU A 206 32.85 -8.75 -6.20
N LEU A 207 33.73 -7.78 -5.89
CA LEU A 207 33.96 -6.64 -6.79
C LEU A 207 34.48 -7.07 -8.16
N GLN A 208 35.33 -8.08 -8.22
CA GLN A 208 35.85 -8.60 -9.48
C GLN A 208 34.75 -9.25 -10.31
N ARG A 209 33.87 -10.04 -9.68
CA ARG A 209 32.68 -10.60 -10.33
C ARG A 209 31.77 -9.52 -10.91
N LEU A 210 31.48 -8.47 -10.15
CA LEU A 210 30.60 -7.37 -10.59
C LEU A 210 31.18 -6.58 -11.78
N ARG A 211 32.51 -6.52 -11.90
CA ARG A 211 33.19 -5.95 -13.06
C ARG A 211 33.02 -6.83 -14.29
N ASP A 212 33.20 -8.14 -14.13
CA ASP A 212 33.07 -9.12 -15.22
C ASP A 212 31.63 -9.20 -15.75
N GLU A 213 30.64 -8.95 -14.89
CA GLU A 213 29.21 -8.82 -15.25
C GLU A 213 28.86 -7.47 -15.89
N GLY A 214 29.80 -6.53 -16.00
CA GLY A 214 29.62 -5.21 -16.60
C GLY A 214 28.76 -4.25 -15.77
N LEU A 215 28.49 -4.58 -14.50
CA LEU A 215 27.66 -3.80 -13.58
C LEU A 215 28.40 -2.63 -12.94
N VAL A 216 29.74 -2.62 -13.02
CA VAL A 216 30.60 -1.59 -12.42
C VAL A 216 31.55 -1.04 -13.47
N THR A 217 31.60 0.29 -13.59
CA THR A 217 32.52 0.96 -14.51
C THR A 217 33.98 0.85 -14.04
N PRO A 218 34.98 0.94 -14.93
CA PRO A 218 36.40 0.78 -14.54
C PRO A 218 36.84 1.74 -13.43
N GLU A 219 36.31 2.97 -13.44
CA GLU A 219 36.62 3.99 -12.44
C GLU A 219 36.03 3.65 -11.06
N GLN A 220 34.78 3.17 -11.01
CA GLN A 220 34.11 2.75 -9.77
C GLN A 220 34.72 1.48 -9.18
N TYR A 221 35.26 0.60 -10.02
CA TYR A 221 35.96 -0.60 -9.58
C TYR A 221 37.25 -0.24 -8.83
N GLU A 222 38.08 0.67 -9.38
CA GLU A 222 39.33 1.08 -8.75
C GLU A 222 39.10 1.82 -7.43
N GLU A 223 38.09 2.69 -7.36
CA GLU A 223 37.74 3.41 -6.12
C GLU A 223 37.31 2.47 -5.00
N ARG A 224 36.42 1.51 -5.30
CA ARG A 224 35.94 0.53 -4.31
C ARG A 224 37.03 -0.47 -3.92
N ARG A 225 37.90 -0.84 -4.85
CA ARG A 225 39.06 -1.69 -4.58
C ARG A 225 40.06 -0.98 -3.66
N ALA A 226 40.33 0.31 -3.88
CA ALA A 226 41.23 1.10 -3.04
C ALA A 226 40.69 1.22 -1.60
N ALA A 227 39.38 1.45 -1.43
CA ALA A 227 38.76 1.52 -0.10
C ALA A 227 38.89 0.20 0.68
N ILE A 228 38.75 -0.96 0.03
CA ILE A 228 38.90 -2.26 0.70
C ILE A 228 40.37 -2.56 1.05
N LEU A 229 41.32 -2.05 0.27
CA LEU A 229 42.76 -2.18 0.57
C LEU A 229 43.21 -1.23 1.68
N ASP A 230 42.53 -0.11 1.89
CA ASP A 230 42.77 0.83 3.00
C ASP A 230 42.20 0.30 4.34
N GLU A 231 41.18 -0.57 4.28
CA GLU A 231 40.60 -1.27 5.44
C GLU A 231 41.41 -2.49 5.93
N LEU A 232 42.50 -2.85 5.24
CA LEU A 232 43.38 -4.00 5.54
C LEU A 232 44.62 -3.60 6.34
#